data_AF-A0A957WXG1-F1
#
_entry.id   AF-A0A957WXG1-F1
#
_cell.length_a   1.000
_cell.length_b   1.000
_cell.length_c   1.000
_cell.angle_alpha   90.00
_cell.angle_beta   90.00
_cell.angle_gamma   90.00
#
_symmetry.space_group_name_H-M   'P 1'
#
loop_
_entity.id
_entity.type
_entity.pdbx_description
1 polymer ?
#
loop_
_entity_poly.entity_id
_entity_poly.type
_entity_poly.pdbx_seq_one_letter_code
_entity_poly.pdbx_strand_id
1 'polypeptide(L)'
;MPTPVVSEFLFGIGNLPRARQNMAEWQRLRADFTYISIDATIAEEAATLRLLLQRQGWQLKLFDALIAVVALRGHYILLTTDKDFRAVPSLQCQNWRVP
;
A
#
# COMPACT_ATOMS: atom_id res chain seq x y z
N MET A 1 -3.48 7.08 -3.02
CA MET A 1 -3.76 5.77 -2.43
C MET A 1 -4.06 4.77 -3.53
N PRO A 2 -3.25 3.69 -3.67
CA PRO A 2 -3.53 2.62 -4.62
C PRO A 2 -4.89 1.97 -4.35
N THR A 3 -5.66 1.66 -5.40
CA THR A 3 -7.02 1.12 -5.23
C THR A 3 -7.11 -0.19 -4.43
N PRO A 4 -6.13 -1.13 -4.45
CA PRO A 4 -6.19 -2.32 -3.59
C PRO A 4 -6.15 -2.00 -2.09
N VAL A 5 -5.46 -0.92 -1.71
CA VAL A 5 -5.41 -0.46 -0.30
C VAL A 5 -6.80 -0.05 0.19
N VAL A 6 -7.63 0.50 -0.69
CA VAL A 6 -9.04 0.82 -0.37
C VAL A 6 -9.79 -0.45 0.02
N SER A 7 -9.59 -1.54 -0.73
CA SER A 7 -10.22 -2.83 -0.43
C SER A 7 -9.79 -3.35 0.94
N GLU A 8 -8.48 -3.40 1.21
CA GLU A 8 -7.97 -3.87 2.51
C GLU A 8 -8.43 -2.98 3.67
N PHE A 9 -8.40 -1.66 3.49
CA PHE A 9 -8.85 -0.70 4.49
C PHE A 9 -10.34 -0.88 4.82
N LEU A 10 -11.20 -0.99 3.80
CA LEU A 10 -12.64 -1.18 3.99
C LEU A 10 -12.97 -2.55 4.59
N PHE A 11 -12.27 -3.60 4.17
CA PHE A 11 -12.37 -4.92 4.79
C PHE A 11 -11.98 -4.87 6.27
N GLY A 12 -10.89 -4.16 6.59
CA GLY A 12 -10.46 -3.90 7.97
C GLY A 12 -11.51 -3.17 8.79
N ILE A 13 -12.09 -2.09 8.25
CA ILE A 13 -13.21 -1.37 8.89
C ILE A 13 -14.38 -2.31 9.21
N GLY A 14 -14.77 -3.15 8.24
CA GLY A 14 -15.91 -4.06 8.36
C GLY A 14 -15.76 -5.09 9.49
N ASN A 15 -14.53 -5.45 9.85
CA ASN A 15 -14.23 -6.43 10.90
C ASN A 15 -14.15 -5.83 12.32
N LEU A 16 -14.32 -4.53 12.48
CA LEU A 16 -14.23 -3.87 13.79
C LEU A 16 -15.60 -3.81 14.50
N PRO A 17 -15.64 -3.86 15.86
CA PRO A 17 -16.89 -3.68 16.61
C PRO A 17 -17.62 -2.36 16.31
N ARG A 18 -16.88 -1.32 15.91
CA ARG A 18 -17.40 0.01 15.54
C ARG A 18 -17.51 0.23 14.03
N ALA A 19 -17.63 -0.85 13.23
CA ALA A 19 -17.64 -0.79 11.77
C ALA A 19 -18.57 0.27 11.18
N ARG A 20 -19.80 0.42 11.71
CA ARG A 20 -20.78 1.42 11.23
C ARG A 20 -20.28 2.86 11.40
N GLN A 21 -19.72 3.19 12.57
CA GLN A 21 -19.19 4.53 12.85
C GLN A 21 -17.97 4.80 11.97
N ASN A 22 -17.03 3.85 11.90
CA ASN A 22 -15.83 3.98 11.09
C ASN A 22 -16.13 4.09 9.58
N MET A 23 -17.17 3.40 9.10
CA MET A 23 -17.63 3.54 7.71
C MET A 23 -18.21 4.93 7.45
N ALA A 24 -18.98 5.50 8.39
CA ALA A 24 -19.47 6.87 8.25
C ALA A 24 -18.31 7.87 8.18
N GLU A 25 -17.26 7.69 9.00
CA GLU A 25 -16.04 8.50 8.92
C GLU A 25 -15.34 8.37 7.57
N TRP A 26 -15.18 7.14 7.08
CA TRP A 26 -14.61 6.90 5.76
C TRP A 26 -15.39 7.63 4.66
N GLN A 27 -16.73 7.61 4.68
CA GLN A 27 -17.55 8.30 3.68
C GLN A 27 -17.30 9.82 3.66
N ARG A 28 -16.94 10.42 4.79
CA ARG A 28 -16.58 11.85 4.87
C ARG A 28 -15.18 12.11 4.31
N LEU A 29 -14.21 11.29 4.69
CA LEU A 29 -12.79 11.50 4.37
C LEU A 29 -12.40 11.04 2.95
N ARG A 30 -13.15 10.11 2.35
CA ARG A 30 -12.77 9.47 1.07
C ARG A 30 -12.55 10.46 -0.08
N ALA A 31 -13.15 11.65 -0.02
CA ALA A 31 -13.01 12.68 -1.05
C ALA A 31 -11.63 13.36 -1.02
N ASP A 32 -10.95 13.34 0.13
CA ASP A 32 -9.63 13.98 0.32
C ASP A 32 -8.48 13.11 -0.23
N PHE A 33 -8.77 11.86 -0.59
CA PHE A 33 -7.78 10.94 -1.13
C PHE A 33 -7.77 10.96 -2.65
N THR A 34 -6.57 11.10 -3.23
CA THR A 34 -6.35 10.77 -4.64
C THR A 34 -6.20 9.25 -4.78
N TYR A 35 -6.97 8.64 -5.68
CA TYR A 35 -6.91 7.21 -5.96
C TYR A 35 -6.02 6.91 -7.17
N ILE A 36 -5.19 5.87 -7.05
CA ILE A 36 -4.32 5.42 -8.13
C ILE A 36 -4.77 4.03 -8.55
N SER A 37 -5.29 3.92 -9.77
CA SER A 37 -5.69 2.64 -10.36
C SER A 37 -4.47 1.79 -10.66
N ILE A 38 -4.60 0.48 -10.46
CA ILE A 38 -3.60 -0.51 -10.84
C ILE A 38 -3.90 -0.97 -12.26
N ASP A 39 -2.99 -0.69 -13.18
CA ASP A 39 -3.04 -1.20 -14.55
C ASP A 39 -2.12 -2.43 -14.71
N ALA A 40 -2.09 -2.96 -15.93
CA ALA A 40 -1.26 -4.11 -16.27
C ALA A 40 0.24 -3.83 -16.03
N THR A 41 0.72 -2.63 -16.36
CA THR A 41 2.12 -2.24 -16.17
C THR A 41 2.52 -2.29 -14.71
N ILE A 42 1.70 -1.73 -13.81
CA ILE A 42 1.95 -1.78 -12.36
C ILE A 42 1.94 -3.23 -11.86
N ALA A 43 1.03 -4.07 -12.37
CA ALA A 43 0.95 -5.48 -11.98
C ALA A 43 2.18 -6.28 -12.43
N GLU A 44 2.67 -6.07 -13.65
CA GLU A 44 3.87 -6.70 -14.20
C GLU A 44 5.14 -6.27 -13.45
N GLU A 45 5.26 -4.97 -13.15
CA GLU A 45 6.36 -4.43 -12.34
C GLU A 45 6.34 -5.01 -10.92
N ALA A 46 5.15 -5.17 -10.32
CA ALA A 46 5.03 -5.76 -8.99
C ALA A 46 5.42 -7.25 -8.98
N ALA A 47 5.09 -8.00 -10.04
CA ALA A 47 5.55 -9.38 -10.19
C ALA A 47 7.08 -9.44 -10.30
N THR A 48 7.67 -8.57 -11.12
CA THR A 48 9.12 -8.44 -11.27
C THR A 48 9.80 -8.12 -9.93
N LEU A 49 9.27 -7.15 -9.19
CA LEU A 49 9.78 -6.78 -7.87
C LEU A 49 9.74 -7.96 -6.89
N ARG A 50 8.63 -8.70 -6.85
CA ARG A 50 8.50 -9.87 -5.97
C ARG A 50 9.49 -10.96 -6.32
N LEU A 51 9.72 -11.24 -7.60
CA LEU A 51 10.72 -12.21 -8.04
C LEU A 51 12.14 -11.77 -7.68
N LEU A 52 12.45 -10.48 -7.84
CA LEU A 52 13.74 -9.91 -7.45
C LEU A 52 14.00 -10.12 -5.95
N LEU A 53 13.05 -9.73 -5.10
CA LEU A 53 13.15 -9.87 -3.65
C LEU A 53 13.21 -11.34 -3.23
N GLN A 54 12.42 -12.21 -3.86
CA GLN A 54 12.42 -13.64 -3.56
C GLN A 54 13.78 -14.28 -3.81
N ARG A 55 14.47 -13.90 -4.89
CA ARG A 55 15.84 -14.34 -5.18
C ARG A 55 16.86 -13.88 -4.14
N GLN A 56 16.54 -12.83 -3.38
CA GLN A 56 17.35 -12.30 -2.29
C GLN A 56 16.93 -12.87 -0.92
N GLY A 57 16.03 -13.87 -0.89
CA GLY A 57 15.54 -14.48 0.34
C GLY A 57 14.42 -13.69 1.03
N TRP A 58 13.83 -12.69 0.35
CA TRP A 58 12.77 -11.85 0.90
C TRP A 58 11.44 -12.06 0.16
N GLN A 59 10.34 -12.24 0.89
CA GLN A 59 9.02 -12.42 0.29
C GLN A 59 8.11 -11.23 0.59
N LEU A 60 7.89 -10.37 -0.41
CA LEU A 60 6.92 -9.29 -0.33
C LEU A 60 5.53 -9.76 -0.77
N LYS A 61 4.48 -9.39 -0.04
CA LYS A 61 3.08 -9.72 -0.39
C LYS A 61 2.65 -9.00 -1.66
N LEU A 62 1.59 -9.49 -2.30
CA LEU A 62 1.10 -8.93 -3.56
C LEU A 62 0.71 -7.45 -3.43
N PHE A 63 -0.14 -7.10 -2.46
CA PHE A 63 -0.58 -5.72 -2.29
C PHE A 63 0.58 -4.80 -1.88
N ASP A 64 1.48 -5.25 -1.02
CA ASP A 64 2.70 -4.50 -0.68
C ASP A 64 3.57 -4.22 -1.91
N ALA A 65 3.74 -5.20 -2.80
CA ALA A 65 4.47 -4.99 -4.04
C ALA A 65 3.79 -3.98 -4.98
N LEU A 66 2.45 -4.02 -5.10
CA LEU A 66 1.69 -3.05 -5.89
C LEU A 66 1.81 -1.63 -5.30
N ILE A 67 1.75 -1.50 -3.97
CA ILE A 67 1.95 -0.23 -3.27
C ILE A 67 3.37 0.31 -3.52
N ALA A 68 4.38 -0.55 -3.39
CA ALA A 68 5.77 -0.19 -3.59
C ALA A 68 6.02 0.31 -5.02
N VAL A 69 5.49 -0.38 -6.04
CA VAL A 69 5.61 0.04 -7.44
C VAL A 69 4.94 1.39 -7.68
N VAL A 70 3.72 1.60 -7.18
CA VAL A 70 3.04 2.90 -7.31
C VAL A 70 3.87 4.02 -6.68
N ALA A 71 4.45 3.79 -5.49
CA ALA A 71 5.30 4.76 -4.83
C ALA A 71 6.58 5.05 -5.62
N LEU A 72 7.25 4.03 -6.15
CA LEU A 72 8.46 4.17 -6.96
C LEU A 72 8.19 4.98 -8.24
N ARG A 73 7.13 4.65 -8.99
CA ARG A 73 6.76 5.32 -10.25
C ARG A 73 6.41 6.78 -10.05
N GLY A 74 5.71 7.09 -8.97
CA GLY A 74 5.29 8.46 -8.65
C GLY A 74 6.31 9.26 -7.84
N HIS A 75 7.47 8.68 -7.52
CA HIS A 75 8.45 9.25 -6.59
C HIS A 75 7.82 9.69 -5.26
N TYR A 76 6.84 8.91 -4.78
CA TYR A 76 6.15 9.19 -3.53
C TYR A 76 6.92 8.62 -2.33
N ILE A 77 6.79 9.29 -1.20
CA ILE A 77 7.20 8.76 0.10
C ILE A 77 6.08 7.85 0.61
N LEU A 78 6.38 6.57 0.82
CA LEU A 78 5.45 5.63 1.41
C LEU A 78 5.36 5.86 2.93
N LEU A 79 4.17 6.24 3.41
CA LEU A 79 3.88 6.28 4.84
C LEU A 79 3.53 4.88 5.33
N THR A 80 4.41 4.27 6.13
CA THR A 80 4.22 2.91 6.63
C THR A 80 4.95 2.67 7.95
N THR A 81 4.39 1.80 8.79
CA THR A 81 5.08 1.24 9.96
C THR A 81 5.70 -0.13 9.68
N ASP A 82 5.41 -0.70 8.50
CA ASP A 82 5.85 -2.02 8.11
C ASP A 82 7.31 -1.97 7.64
N LYS A 83 8.15 -2.80 8.26
CA LYS A 83 9.58 -2.88 7.98
C LYS A 83 9.86 -3.66 6.70
N ASP A 84 8.89 -4.41 6.18
CA ASP A 84 9.07 -5.25 5.00
C ASP A 84 9.39 -4.42 3.75
N PHE A 85 8.94 -3.17 3.70
CA PHE A 85 9.24 -2.23 2.63
C PHE A 85 10.72 -1.79 2.59
N ARG A 86 11.50 -2.01 3.65
CA ARG A 86 12.95 -1.71 3.65
C ARG A 86 13.73 -2.57 2.67
N ALA A 87 13.19 -3.75 2.32
CA ALA A 87 13.81 -4.62 1.32
C ALA A 87 13.64 -4.06 -0.11
N VAL A 88 12.72 -3.12 -0.34
CA VAL A 88 12.47 -2.55 -1.68
C VAL A 88 13.54 -1.49 -2.01
N PRO A 89 14.36 -1.70 -3.06
CA PRO A 89 15.39 -0.73 -3.43
C PRO A 89 14.81 0.63 -3.81
N SER A 90 15.48 1.71 -3.39
CA SER A 90 15.14 3.11 -3.72
C SER A 90 13.77 3.60 -3.22
N LEU A 91 12.99 2.79 -2.53
CA LEU A 91 11.71 3.18 -1.98
C LEU A 91 11.91 4.08 -0.74
N GLN A 92 11.44 5.32 -0.82
CA GLN A 92 11.43 6.22 0.33
C GLN A 92 10.28 5.88 1.25
N CYS A 93 10.57 5.67 2.53
CA CYS A 93 9.56 5.38 3.54
C CYS A 93 9.66 6.38 4.70
N GLN A 94 8.52 6.76 5.26
CA GLN A 94 8.43 7.47 6.53
C GLN A 94 7.45 6.76 7.47
N ASN A 95 7.71 6.88 8.76
CA ASN A 95 6.81 6.41 9.80
C ASN A 95 6.42 7.60 10.68
N TRP A 96 5.16 8.05 10.61
CA TRP A 96 4.65 9.18 11.41
C TRP A 96 4.14 8.78 12.79
N ARG A 97 4.27 7.50 13.19
CA ARG A 97 3.94 7.05 14.55
C ARG A 97 5.13 7.13 15.51
N VAL A 98 6.32 7.42 15.00
CA VAL A 98 7.51 7.70 15.81
C VAL A 98 7.77 9.22 15.77
N PRO A 99 8.12 9.85 16.91
CA PRO A 99 8.45 11.28 16.97
C PRO A 99 9.64 11.64 16.08
#